data_AF-A0A5C8DIX2-F1
#
_entry.id   AF-A0A5C8DIX2-F1
#
_cell.length_a   1.000
_cell.length_b   1.000
_cell.length_c   1.000
_cell.angle_alpha   90.00
_cell.angle_beta   90.00
_cell.angle_gamma   90.00
#
_symmetry.space_group_name_H-M   'P 1'
#
loop_
_entity.id
_entity.type
_entity.pdbx_description
1 polymer ?
#
loop_
_entity_poly.entity_id
_entity_poly.type
_entity_poly.pdbx_seq_one_letter_code
_entity_poly.pdbx_strand_id
1 'polypeptide(L)'
;MTTLELVDAENDAHLAQLYALLAERTPQQAISHKKMPTFAEHVAFVRADPYYLWYRIMSGKQCVGAIYLTHNNEVGIGIFNIHKNKGHGANALDMLMRAVPDRRPIYANINPENTASQYFFKNAGFKLLQQTYILEG
;
A
#
# COMPACT_ATOMS: atom_id res chain seq x y z
N MET A 1 -2.62 16.41 -10.88
CA MET A 1 -3.65 16.14 -9.85
C MET A 1 -3.61 14.66 -9.54
N THR A 2 -3.61 14.28 -8.26
CA THR A 2 -3.70 12.86 -7.83
C THR A 2 -5.15 12.42 -7.87
N THR A 3 -5.43 11.24 -8.42
CA THR A 3 -6.74 10.57 -8.34
C THR A 3 -6.59 9.11 -7.91
N LEU A 4 -7.68 8.49 -7.46
CA LEU A 4 -7.74 7.07 -7.14
C LEU A 4 -8.60 6.36 -8.18
N GLU A 5 -8.11 5.22 -8.65
CA GLU A 5 -8.78 4.35 -9.62
C GLU A 5 -8.86 2.95 -9.02
N LEU A 6 -10.05 2.34 -9.00
CA LEU A 6 -10.22 1.01 -8.41
C LEU A 6 -9.36 -0.02 -9.15
N VAL A 7 -8.74 -0.93 -8.41
CA VAL A 7 -8.04 -2.05 -9.02
C VAL A 7 -9.06 -2.96 -9.72
N ASP A 8 -8.76 -3.34 -10.96
CA ASP A 8 -9.52 -4.31 -11.74
C ASP A 8 -8.65 -5.56 -11.84
N ALA A 9 -9.10 -6.64 -11.19
CA ALA A 9 -8.38 -7.91 -11.12
C ALA A 9 -8.34 -8.67 -12.45
N GLU A 10 -9.18 -8.27 -13.43
CA GLU A 10 -9.19 -8.85 -14.77
C GLU A 10 -8.43 -8.00 -15.79
N ASN A 11 -7.85 -6.87 -15.35
CA ASN A 11 -7.04 -6.01 -16.20
C ASN A 11 -5.55 -6.31 -16.08
N ASP A 12 -4.96 -6.87 -17.13
CA ASP A 12 -3.54 -7.24 -17.19
C ASP A 12 -2.59 -6.07 -16.86
N ALA A 13 -2.94 -4.85 -17.26
CA ALA A 13 -2.11 -3.68 -16.96
C ALA A 13 -2.13 -3.34 -15.46
N HIS A 14 -3.25 -3.56 -14.77
CA HIS A 14 -3.35 -3.33 -13.32
C HIS A 14 -2.52 -4.38 -12.58
N LEU A 15 -2.67 -5.66 -12.96
CA LEU A 15 -1.89 -6.78 -12.42
C LEU A 15 -0.39 -6.54 -12.61
N ALA A 16 0.05 -6.17 -13.81
CA ALA A 16 1.46 -5.90 -14.11
C ALA A 16 2.01 -4.72 -13.30
N GLN A 17 1.24 -3.64 -13.13
CA GLN A 17 1.67 -2.47 -12.36
C GLN A 17 1.78 -2.78 -10.87
N LEU A 18 0.82 -3.51 -10.29
CA LEU A 18 0.87 -3.91 -8.88
C LEU A 18 2.04 -4.85 -8.61
N TYR A 19 2.32 -5.76 -9.54
CA TYR A 19 3.49 -6.64 -9.47
C TYR A 19 4.81 -5.86 -9.57
N ALA A 20 4.91 -4.91 -10.50
CA ALA A 20 6.07 -4.04 -10.63
C ALA A 20 6.28 -3.18 -9.37
N LEU A 21 5.20 -2.66 -8.78
CA LEU A 21 5.26 -1.89 -7.53
C LEU A 21 5.73 -2.75 -6.36
N LEU A 22 5.30 -4.02 -6.30
CA LEU A 22 5.76 -4.98 -5.31
C LEU A 22 7.26 -5.27 -5.47
N ALA A 23 7.75 -5.39 -6.71
CA ALA A 23 9.15 -5.67 -7.02
C ALA A 23 10.12 -4.54 -6.60
N GLU A 24 9.63 -3.31 -6.47
CA GLU A 24 10.45 -2.20 -5.97
C GLU A 24 10.64 -2.19 -4.44
N ARG A 25 9.95 -3.07 -3.69
CA ARG A 25 10.05 -3.11 -2.24
C ARG A 25 11.43 -3.62 -1.81
N THR A 26 12.07 -2.88 -0.91
CA THR A 26 13.32 -3.33 -0.27
C THR A 26 13.01 -4.23 0.93
N PRO A 27 13.97 -5.04 1.41
CA PRO A 27 13.78 -5.86 2.62
C PRO A 27 13.34 -5.04 3.84
N GLN A 28 13.87 -3.83 4.00
CA GLN A 28 13.51 -2.91 5.08
C GLN A 28 12.05 -2.42 4.98
N GLN A 29 11.44 -2.49 3.80
CA GLN A 29 10.04 -2.09 3.57
C GLN A 29 9.07 -3.27 3.73
N ALA A 30 9.54 -4.51 3.56
CA ALA A 30 8.72 -5.71 3.72
C ALA A 30 8.45 -6.00 5.20
N ILE A 31 7.25 -6.46 5.52
CA ILE A 31 6.85 -6.82 6.89
C ILE A 31 6.76 -8.33 7.05
N SER A 32 6.18 -9.02 6.06
CA SER A 32 5.89 -10.45 6.10
C SER A 32 6.53 -11.26 4.95
N HIS A 33 6.87 -10.62 3.83
CA HIS A 33 7.41 -11.32 2.67
C HIS A 33 8.93 -11.38 2.73
N LYS A 34 9.48 -12.60 2.74
CA LYS A 34 10.94 -12.83 2.60
C LYS A 34 11.41 -12.98 1.15
N LYS A 35 10.49 -13.31 0.22
CA LYS A 35 10.79 -13.57 -1.20
C LYS A 35 9.70 -12.99 -2.10
N MET A 36 10.09 -12.51 -3.29
CA MET A 36 9.16 -12.08 -4.34
C MET A 36 8.32 -13.26 -4.83
N PRO A 37 6.98 -13.16 -4.87
CA PRO A 37 6.15 -14.19 -5.49
C PRO A 37 6.37 -14.22 -7.01
N THR A 38 6.02 -15.33 -7.65
CA THR A 38 5.86 -15.38 -9.10
C THR A 38 4.70 -14.49 -9.56
N PHE A 39 4.70 -14.12 -10.84
CA PHE A 39 3.58 -13.35 -11.39
C PHE A 39 2.24 -14.11 -11.31
N ALA A 40 2.25 -15.44 -11.51
CA ALA A 40 1.05 -16.26 -11.39
C ALA A 40 0.47 -16.25 -9.95
N GLU A 41 1.33 -16.38 -8.94
CA GLU A 41 0.91 -16.26 -7.53
C GLU A 41 0.39 -14.85 -7.22
N HIS A 42 0.99 -13.81 -7.81
CA HIS A 42 0.48 -12.45 -7.68
C HIS A 42 -0.91 -12.28 -8.28
N VAL A 43 -1.14 -12.79 -9.49
CA VAL A 43 -2.46 -12.73 -10.14
C VAL A 43 -3.50 -13.48 -9.29
N ALA A 44 -3.17 -14.68 -8.79
CA ALA A 44 -4.05 -15.42 -7.91
C ALA A 44 -4.38 -14.64 -6.62
N PHE A 45 -3.39 -13.97 -6.04
CA PHE A 45 -3.58 -13.10 -4.87
C PHE A 45 -4.52 -11.93 -5.16
N VAL A 46 -4.34 -11.20 -6.28
CA VAL A 46 -5.20 -10.06 -6.63
C VAL A 46 -6.64 -10.50 -6.88
N ARG A 47 -6.83 -11.62 -7.60
CA ARG A 47 -8.16 -12.18 -7.90
C ARG A 47 -8.90 -12.73 -6.67
N ALA A 48 -8.18 -13.05 -5.61
CA ALA A 48 -8.79 -13.46 -4.34
C ALA A 48 -9.44 -12.28 -3.57
N ASP A 49 -9.33 -11.05 -4.09
CA ASP A 49 -9.86 -9.82 -3.49
C ASP A 49 -9.54 -9.68 -1.99
N PRO A 50 -8.24 -9.65 -1.62
CA PRO A 50 -7.82 -9.78 -0.23
C PRO A 50 -8.03 -8.49 0.60
N TYR A 51 -8.38 -7.38 -0.06
CA TYR A 51 -8.44 -6.07 0.55
C TYR A 51 -9.84 -5.49 0.41
N TYR A 52 -10.33 -4.86 1.48
CA TYR A 52 -11.63 -4.22 1.49
C TYR A 52 -11.74 -3.07 0.48
N LEU A 53 -10.66 -2.31 0.31
CA LEU A 53 -10.52 -1.29 -0.73
C LEU A 53 -9.13 -1.40 -1.32
N TRP A 54 -9.02 -1.36 -2.65
CA TRP A 54 -7.73 -1.33 -3.33
C TRP A 54 -7.77 -0.40 -4.53
N TYR A 55 -6.95 0.65 -4.48
CA TYR A 55 -6.86 1.66 -5.53
C TYR A 55 -5.45 1.74 -6.09
N ARG A 56 -5.38 1.93 -7.40
CA ARG A 56 -4.23 2.56 -8.05
C ARG A 56 -4.25 4.05 -7.77
N ILE A 57 -3.07 4.61 -7.55
CA ILE A 57 -2.84 6.05 -7.39
C ILE A 57 -2.42 6.59 -8.75
N MET A 58 -3.19 7.52 -9.28
CA MET A 58 -2.99 8.08 -10.62
C MET A 58 -2.54 9.54 -10.54
N SER A 59 -1.62 9.93 -11.42
CA SER A 59 -1.26 11.33 -11.68
C SER A 59 -1.51 11.61 -13.16
N GLY A 60 -2.69 12.17 -13.46
CA GLY A 60 -3.21 12.18 -14.83
C GLY A 60 -3.45 10.76 -15.33
N LYS A 61 -2.82 10.37 -16.44
CA LYS A 61 -2.93 9.02 -17.01
C LYS A 61 -1.87 8.04 -16.49
N GLN A 62 -0.95 8.50 -15.64
CA GLN A 62 0.17 7.69 -15.15
C GLN A 62 -0.16 7.06 -13.80
N CYS A 63 0.02 5.75 -13.69
CA CYS A 63 -0.01 5.05 -12.40
C CYS A 63 1.29 5.35 -11.64
N VAL A 64 1.17 5.94 -10.44
CA VAL A 64 2.30 6.35 -9.60
C VAL A 64 2.45 5.50 -8.34
N GLY A 65 1.52 4.59 -8.09
CA GLY A 65 1.53 3.71 -6.94
C GLY A 65 0.18 3.06 -6.68
N ALA A 66 0.01 2.50 -5.49
CA ALA A 66 -1.23 1.92 -5.04
C ALA A 66 -1.44 2.17 -3.53
N ILE A 67 -2.69 2.23 -3.13
CA ILE A 67 -3.13 2.31 -1.73
C ILE A 67 -4.22 1.27 -1.50
N TYR A 68 -4.19 0.60 -0.36
CA TYR A 68 -5.20 -0.38 0.01
C TYR A 68 -5.58 -0.26 1.48
N LEU A 69 -6.77 -0.74 1.80
CA LEU A 69 -7.30 -0.93 3.15
C LEU A 69 -7.70 -2.40 3.30
N THR A 70 -7.15 -3.07 4.31
CA THR A 70 -7.54 -4.47 4.63
C THR A 70 -8.90 -4.52 5.30
N HIS A 71 -9.51 -5.72 5.37
CA HIS A 71 -10.73 -5.94 6.16
C HIS A 71 -10.54 -5.70 7.68
N ASN A 72 -9.29 -5.65 8.14
CA ASN A 72 -8.92 -5.36 9.54
C ASN A 72 -8.57 -3.87 9.77
N ASN A 73 -8.96 -2.98 8.85
CA ASN A 73 -8.69 -1.54 8.91
C ASN A 73 -7.21 -1.16 8.87
N GLU A 74 -6.37 -1.94 8.20
CA GLU A 74 -4.95 -1.64 8.03
C GLU A 74 -4.72 -0.99 6.66
N VAL A 75 -4.14 0.21 6.65
CA VAL A 75 -3.79 0.92 5.42
C VAL A 75 -2.36 0.60 5.01
N GLY A 76 -2.17 0.32 3.72
CA GLY A 76 -0.87 0.20 3.09
C GLY A 76 -0.76 1.10 1.87
N ILE A 77 0.42 1.73 1.69
CA ILE A 77 0.70 2.63 0.57
C ILE A 77 2.03 2.24 -0.07
N GLY A 78 2.02 2.05 -1.38
CA GLY A 78 3.23 1.92 -2.19
C GLY A 78 3.27 3.03 -3.25
N ILE A 79 4.41 3.70 -3.38
CA ILE A 79 4.66 4.70 -4.42
C ILE A 79 5.91 4.25 -5.19
N PHE A 80 5.82 4.21 -6.51
CA PHE A 80 6.96 3.90 -7.37
C PHE A 80 8.12 4.86 -7.07
N ASN A 81 9.35 4.37 -7.06
CA ASN A 81 10.55 5.11 -6.64
C ASN A 81 10.72 6.43 -7.39
N ILE A 82 10.49 6.43 -8.70
CA ILE A 82 10.56 7.62 -9.57
C ILE A 82 9.47 8.69 -9.25
N HIS A 83 8.46 8.32 -8.46
CA HIS A 83 7.33 9.16 -8.06
C HIS A 83 7.31 9.50 -6.56
N LYS A 84 8.29 9.02 -5.77
CA LYS A 84 8.40 9.35 -4.35
C LYS A 84 8.65 10.84 -4.13
N ASN A 85 8.29 11.33 -2.93
CA ASN A 85 8.47 12.73 -2.48
C ASN A 85 7.74 13.80 -3.30
N LYS A 86 6.70 13.41 -4.07
CA LYS A 86 5.86 14.32 -4.88
C LYS A 86 4.45 14.55 -4.30
N GLY A 87 4.23 14.16 -3.04
CA GLY A 87 2.94 14.31 -2.35
C GLY A 87 1.85 13.28 -2.70
N HIS A 88 2.09 12.38 -3.66
CA HIS A 88 1.09 11.39 -4.10
C HIS A 88 0.56 10.51 -2.96
N GLY A 89 1.44 10.01 -2.07
CA GLY A 89 1.04 9.17 -0.95
C GLY A 89 0.16 9.90 0.07
N ALA A 90 0.47 11.17 0.38
CA ALA A 90 -0.34 11.98 1.30
C ALA A 90 -1.73 12.28 0.72
N ASN A 91 -1.78 12.67 -0.56
CA ASN A 91 -3.05 12.91 -1.26
C ASN A 91 -3.89 11.63 -1.33
N ALA A 92 -3.28 10.49 -1.66
CA ALA A 92 -3.98 9.20 -1.71
C ALA A 92 -4.55 8.79 -0.35
N LEU A 93 -3.78 8.99 0.73
CA LEU A 93 -4.23 8.72 2.08
C LEU A 93 -5.44 9.59 2.46
N ASP A 94 -5.36 10.91 2.26
CA ASP A 94 -6.48 11.82 2.55
C ASP A 94 -7.74 11.45 1.74
N MET A 95 -7.60 11.13 0.46
CA MET A 95 -8.71 10.67 -0.36
C MET A 95 -9.33 9.37 0.16
N LEU A 96 -8.52 8.37 0.52
CA LEU A 96 -9.01 7.12 1.09
C LEU A 96 -9.73 7.37 2.42
N MET A 97 -9.15 8.17 3.31
CA MET A 97 -9.73 8.46 4.63
C MET A 97 -11.08 9.18 4.54
N ARG A 98 -11.29 10.03 3.50
CA ARG A 98 -12.59 10.65 3.23
C ARG A 98 -13.61 9.69 2.64
N ALA A 99 -13.16 8.69 1.89
CA ALA A 99 -14.02 7.69 1.27
C ALA A 99 -14.48 6.60 2.25
N VAL A 100 -13.70 6.35 3.31
CA VAL A 100 -14.06 5.38 4.36
C VAL A 100 -15.11 6.03 5.28
N PRO A 101 -16.36 5.53 5.28
CA PRO A 101 -17.47 6.19 5.97
C PRO A 101 -17.43 6.03 7.50
N ASP A 102 -16.55 5.17 8.01
CA ASP A 102 -16.57 4.69 9.38
C ASP A 102 -15.54 5.39 10.28
N ARG A 103 -15.93 5.70 11.52
CA ARG A 103 -15.03 6.31 12.53
C ARG A 103 -14.11 5.29 13.22
N ARG A 104 -13.92 4.12 12.62
CA ARG A 104 -13.09 3.07 13.20
C ARG A 104 -11.60 3.46 13.13
N PRO A 105 -10.79 3.09 14.13
CA PRO A 105 -9.35 3.32 14.06
C PRO A 105 -8.75 2.69 12.80
N ILE A 106 -7.89 3.44 12.12
CA ILE A 106 -7.10 2.96 10.99
C ILE A 106 -5.69 2.68 11.48
N TYR A 107 -5.15 1.52 11.11
CA TYR A 107 -3.83 1.07 11.51
C TYR A 107 -2.88 1.11 10.33
N ALA A 108 -1.58 1.29 10.58
CA ALA A 108 -0.53 1.11 9.58
C ALA A 108 0.55 0.24 10.20
N ASN A 109 0.69 -0.98 9.72
CA ASN A 109 1.78 -1.86 10.12
C ASN A 109 3.03 -1.48 9.33
N ILE A 110 4.13 -1.22 10.01
CA ILE A 110 5.36 -0.73 9.39
C ILE A 110 6.54 -1.51 9.95
N ASN A 111 7.44 -1.98 9.08
CA ASN A 111 8.68 -2.59 9.51
C ASN A 111 9.50 -1.56 10.33
N PRO A 112 10.03 -1.92 11.52
CA PRO A 112 10.86 -1.04 12.35
C PRO A 112 12.05 -0.39 11.63
N GLU A 113 12.56 -0.99 10.56
CA GLU A 113 13.65 -0.44 9.74
C GLU A 113 13.16 0.56 8.67
N ASN A 114 11.85 0.59 8.38
CA ASN A 114 11.25 1.53 7.41
C ASN A 114 10.99 2.91 8.04
N THR A 115 12.06 3.60 8.40
CA THR A 115 11.99 4.93 9.04
C THR A 115 11.20 5.93 8.20
N ALA A 116 11.34 5.90 6.88
CA ALA A 116 10.61 6.77 5.96
C ALA A 116 9.08 6.63 6.11
N SER A 117 8.56 5.40 6.17
CA SER A 117 7.11 5.20 6.35
C SER A 117 6.66 5.52 7.77
N GLN A 118 7.50 5.27 8.79
CA GLN A 118 7.20 5.70 10.16
C GLN A 118 7.03 7.22 10.24
N TYR A 119 7.95 7.99 9.64
CA TYR A 119 7.84 9.45 9.57
C TYR A 119 6.60 9.90 8.79
N PHE A 120 6.32 9.27 7.65
CA PHE A 120 5.15 9.57 6.84
C PHE A 120 3.85 9.44 7.64
N PHE A 121 3.61 8.28 8.28
CA PHE A 121 2.37 8.05 9.04
C PHE A 121 2.31 8.90 10.30
N LYS A 122 3.44 9.12 11.00
CA LYS A 122 3.49 10.03 12.14
C LYS A 122 3.10 11.45 11.76
N ASN A 123 3.61 11.96 10.64
CA ASN A 123 3.24 13.29 10.13
C ASN A 123 1.79 13.37 9.65
N ALA A 124 1.21 12.23 9.23
CA ALA A 124 -0.22 12.12 8.92
C ALA A 124 -1.11 12.00 10.18
N GLY A 125 -0.53 12.06 11.39
CA GLY A 125 -1.28 12.05 12.66
C GLY A 125 -1.43 10.67 13.31
N PHE A 126 -0.86 9.61 12.71
CA PHE A 126 -0.84 8.29 13.34
C PHE A 126 0.09 8.30 14.56
N LYS A 127 -0.25 7.49 15.56
CA LYS A 127 0.53 7.31 16.78
C LYS A 127 1.03 5.88 16.85
N LEU A 128 2.24 5.69 17.38
CA LEU A 128 2.74 4.35 17.66
C LEU A 128 1.81 3.69 18.68
N LEU A 129 1.27 2.53 18.30
CA LEU A 129 0.36 1.74 19.15
C LEU A 129 1.07 0.51 19.70
N GLN A 130 1.74 -0.26 18.84
CA GLN A 130 2.40 -1.51 19.19
C GLN A 130 3.59 -1.81 18.27
N GLN A 131 4.44 -2.74 18.71
CA GLN A 131 5.48 -3.37 17.91
C GLN A 131 5.42 -4.89 18.13
N THR A 132 5.60 -5.66 17.05
CA THR A 132 5.54 -7.12 17.09
C THR A 132 6.94 -7.70 16.92
N TYR A 133 7.30 -8.69 17.73
CA TYR A 133 8.57 -9.43 17.66
C TYR A 133 8.29 -10.88 17.23
N ILE A 134 9.17 -11.45 16.43
CA ILE A 134 9.11 -12.85 15.97
C ILE A 134 10.32 -13.62 16.50
N LEU A 135 10.11 -14.86 16.95
CA LEU A 135 11.18 -15.83 17.16
C LEU A 135 11.25 -16.69 15.90
N GLU A 136 12.35 -16.59 15.16
CA GLU A 136 12.58 -17.46 13.99
C GLU A 136 13.06 -18.83 14.48
N GLY A 137 12.39 -19.89 14.01
CA GLY A 137 12.76 -21.29 14.27
C GLY A 137 13.51 -21.92 13.10
#